data_AF-A0A3M1ISE1-F1
#
_entry.id   AF-A0A3M1ISE1-F1
#
_cell.length_a   1.000
_cell.length_b   1.000
_cell.length_c   1.000
_cell.angle_alpha   90.00
_cell.angle_beta   90.00
_cell.angle_gamma   90.00
#
_symmetry.space_group_name_H-M   'P 1'
#
loop_
_entity.id
_entity.type
_entity.pdbx_description
1 polymer ?
#
loop_
_entity_poly.entity_id
_entity_poly.type
_entity_poly.pdbx_seq_one_letter_code
_entity_poly.pdbx_strand_id
1 'polypeptide(L)'
;EQEPEARRAYDVTGEVTVAGIAYRSQPQPEGWLVIRDKVPAPGQGRLDKWFRVDVDGISQQLAYPLLPVFVRQSPGANPAELPAREENFDLTEGSHLSYALQWFSFAVILLVVYGAWLKKQADDERRMTNDE
;
A
#
# COMPACT_ATOMS: atom_id res chain seq x y z
N GLU A 1 -5.17 24.52 0.72
CA GLU A 1 -4.33 23.89 -0.31
C GLU A 1 -3.51 24.99 -0.96
N GLN A 2 -2.18 24.85 -1.11
CA GLN A 2 -1.37 25.93 -1.71
C GLN A 2 -1.60 26.00 -3.21
N GLU A 3 -1.71 27.22 -3.76
CA GLU A 3 -1.78 27.45 -5.20
C GLU A 3 -0.54 26.87 -5.92
N PRO A 4 -0.67 26.35 -7.15
CA PRO A 4 0.45 25.76 -7.89
C PRO A 4 1.68 26.67 -7.99
N GLU A 5 1.48 27.98 -8.11
CA GLU A 5 2.58 28.95 -8.22
C GLU A 5 3.39 29.08 -6.93
N ALA A 6 2.77 28.95 -5.75
CA ALA A 6 3.45 29.05 -4.47
C ALA A 6 4.52 27.94 -4.30
N ARG A 7 4.39 26.82 -5.02
CA ARG A 7 5.35 25.71 -4.99
C ARG A 7 6.68 26.06 -5.65
N ARG A 8 6.72 27.09 -6.52
CA ARG A 8 7.99 27.54 -7.12
C ARG A 8 8.98 28.07 -6.10
N ALA A 9 8.52 28.40 -4.88
CA ALA A 9 9.40 28.73 -3.76
C ALA A 9 10.37 27.58 -3.40
N TYR A 10 10.07 26.34 -3.81
CA TYR A 10 10.91 25.16 -3.60
C TYR A 10 11.73 24.77 -4.83
N ASP A 11 11.73 25.58 -5.90
CA ASP A 11 12.52 25.30 -7.10
C ASP A 11 14.01 25.39 -6.78
N VAL A 12 14.73 24.31 -7.00
CA VAL A 12 16.18 24.24 -6.81
C VAL A 12 16.85 24.51 -8.16
N THR A 13 17.73 25.51 -8.21
CA THR A 13 18.46 25.88 -9.44
C THR A 13 19.88 25.35 -9.43
N GLY A 14 20.38 24.94 -10.60
CA GLY A 14 21.72 24.39 -10.76
C GLY A 14 21.84 22.92 -10.39
N GLU A 15 23.09 22.47 -10.26
CA GLU A 15 23.42 21.09 -9.93
C GLU A 15 23.38 20.87 -8.41
N VAL A 16 22.69 19.82 -7.96
CA VAL A 16 22.59 19.48 -6.53
C VAL A 16 22.83 18.01 -6.27
N THR A 17 23.44 17.71 -5.12
CA THR A 17 23.59 16.34 -4.64
C THR A 17 22.36 15.92 -3.85
N VAL A 18 21.73 14.82 -4.28
CA VAL A 18 20.58 14.23 -3.59
C VAL A 18 21.00 12.89 -2.96
N ALA A 19 20.89 12.80 -1.63
CA ALA A 19 21.04 11.54 -0.91
C ALA A 19 19.66 10.88 -0.69
N GLY A 20 19.58 9.57 -0.86
CA GLY A 20 18.33 8.83 -0.72
C GLY A 20 18.38 7.41 -1.25
N ILE A 21 17.21 6.79 -1.38
CA ILE A 21 17.05 5.46 -1.96
C ILE A 21 16.44 5.60 -3.35
N ALA A 22 17.08 4.98 -4.34
CA ALA A 22 16.56 4.92 -5.71
C ALA A 22 15.54 3.78 -5.84
N TYR A 23 14.38 4.11 -6.39
CA TYR A 23 13.31 3.19 -6.73
C TYR A 23 13.10 3.13 -8.23
N ARG A 24 12.65 1.99 -8.73
CA ARG A 24 12.12 1.89 -10.09
C ARG A 24 10.81 2.66 -10.19
N SER A 25 10.47 3.11 -11.40
CA SER A 25 9.13 3.61 -11.73
C SER A 25 8.05 2.66 -11.19
N GLN A 26 6.95 3.23 -10.71
CA GLN A 26 5.78 2.49 -10.22
C GLN A 26 4.70 2.51 -11.29
N PRO A 27 4.72 1.55 -12.24
CA PRO A 27 3.77 1.55 -13.33
C PRO A 27 2.35 1.38 -12.80
N GLN A 28 1.40 1.90 -13.57
CA GLN A 28 0.00 1.73 -13.27
C GLN A 28 -0.37 0.23 -13.23
N PRO A 29 -0.97 -0.26 -12.12
CA PRO A 29 -1.37 -1.67 -12.04
C PRO A 29 -2.51 -1.97 -12.99
N GLU A 30 -2.53 -3.21 -13.48
CA GLU A 30 -3.64 -3.73 -14.28
C GLU A 30 -4.83 -4.11 -13.40
N GLY A 31 -6.03 -4.09 -13.99
CA GLY A 31 -7.28 -4.46 -13.31
C GLY A 31 -8.33 -3.35 -13.31
N TRP A 32 -9.58 -3.74 -13.03
CA TRP A 32 -10.73 -2.83 -13.09
C TRP A 32 -11.07 -2.18 -11.73
N LEU A 33 -10.59 -2.76 -10.62
CA LEU A 33 -10.80 -2.26 -9.25
C LEU A 33 -9.70 -1.31 -8.75
N VAL A 34 -8.67 -1.06 -9.56
CA VAL A 34 -7.55 -0.20 -9.15
C VAL A 34 -7.82 1.27 -9.46
N ILE A 35 -7.51 2.14 -8.50
CA ILE A 35 -7.49 3.59 -8.74
C ILE A 35 -6.29 3.90 -9.64
N ARG A 36 -6.58 4.62 -10.74
CA ARG A 36 -5.64 4.94 -11.82
C ARG A 36 -5.41 6.45 -11.90
N ASP A 37 -4.15 6.84 -12.04
CA ASP A 37 -3.77 8.17 -12.49
C ASP A 37 -4.15 8.30 -13.98
N LYS A 38 -5.05 9.23 -14.30
CA LYS A 38 -5.46 9.49 -15.69
C LYS A 38 -4.49 10.47 -16.32
N VAL A 39 -3.44 9.94 -16.94
CA VAL A 39 -2.46 10.75 -17.68
C VAL A 39 -3.21 11.50 -18.79
N PRO A 40 -3.22 12.85 -18.77
CA PRO A 40 -3.92 13.65 -19.76
C PRO A 40 -3.26 13.50 -21.14
N ALA A 41 -4.06 13.58 -22.22
CA ALA A 41 -3.51 13.61 -23.57
C ALA A 41 -2.73 14.91 -23.82
N PRO A 42 -1.79 14.95 -24.79
CA PRO A 42 -1.08 16.18 -25.14
C PRO A 42 -2.06 17.34 -25.43
N GLY A 43 -1.85 18.49 -24.79
CA GLY A 43 -2.72 19.67 -24.91
C GLY A 43 -3.90 19.70 -23.93
N GLN A 44 -4.13 18.64 -23.15
CA GLN A 44 -4.97 18.69 -21.96
C GLN A 44 -4.16 19.20 -20.76
N GLY A 45 -4.84 19.76 -19.76
CA GLY A 45 -4.18 20.29 -18.55
C GLY A 45 -3.35 19.23 -17.83
N ARG A 46 -2.34 19.67 -17.07
CA ARG A 46 -1.41 18.79 -16.34
C ARG A 46 -2.09 18.10 -15.16
N LEU A 47 -1.70 16.86 -14.87
CA LEU A 47 -2.01 16.17 -13.63
C LEU A 47 -1.00 16.56 -12.53
N ASP A 48 -1.47 17.30 -11.54
CA ASP A 48 -0.62 17.81 -10.44
C ASP A 48 -0.50 16.86 -9.24
N LYS A 49 -1.30 15.79 -9.20
CA LYS A 49 -1.34 14.82 -8.09
C LYS A 49 -1.37 13.41 -8.66
N TRP A 50 -0.55 12.56 -8.07
CA TRP A 50 -0.37 11.18 -8.51
C TRP A 50 -0.56 10.24 -7.33
N PHE A 51 -1.25 9.13 -7.54
CA PHE A 51 -1.32 8.04 -6.56
C PHE A 51 -0.03 7.22 -6.53
N ARG A 52 0.71 7.19 -7.64
CA ARG A 52 1.96 6.44 -7.80
C ARG A 52 3.00 7.28 -8.52
N VAL A 53 4.27 6.99 -8.27
CA VAL A 53 5.37 7.62 -9.02
C VAL A 53 5.59 6.88 -10.34
N ASP A 54 4.62 7.02 -11.25
CA ASP A 54 4.70 6.50 -12.63
C ASP A 54 5.53 7.47 -13.49
N VAL A 55 6.83 7.17 -13.59
CA VAL A 55 7.80 8.02 -14.28
C VAL A 55 7.45 8.18 -15.76
N ASP A 56 6.91 7.13 -16.40
CA ASP A 56 6.56 7.16 -17.82
C ASP A 56 5.37 8.10 -18.05
N GLY A 57 4.33 8.01 -17.20
CA GLY A 57 3.20 8.93 -17.22
C GLY A 57 3.59 10.38 -16.91
N ILE A 58 4.50 10.60 -15.95
CA ILE A 58 5.00 11.93 -15.59
C ILE A 58 5.82 12.52 -16.73
N SER A 59 6.68 11.72 -17.37
CA SER A 59 7.57 12.18 -18.45
C SER A 59 6.82 12.76 -19.64
N GLN A 60 5.60 12.28 -19.92
CA GLN A 60 4.74 12.79 -21.00
C GLN A 60 4.28 14.24 -20.79
N GLN A 61 4.39 14.75 -19.56
CA GLN A 61 3.98 16.11 -19.17
C GLN A 61 5.17 17.06 -18.98
N LEU A 62 6.39 16.59 -19.27
CA LEU A 62 7.63 17.36 -19.13
C LEU A 62 8.29 17.55 -20.50
N ALA A 63 8.98 18.68 -20.66
CA ALA A 63 9.68 19.02 -21.90
C ALA A 63 11.08 18.37 -22.00
N TYR A 64 11.46 17.52 -21.05
CA TYR A 64 12.79 16.92 -20.93
C TYR A 64 12.70 15.45 -20.53
N PRO A 65 13.68 14.62 -20.91
CA PRO A 65 13.68 13.20 -20.60
C PRO A 65 13.94 12.95 -19.11
N LEU A 66 13.33 11.89 -18.58
CA LEU A 66 13.58 11.37 -17.23
C LEU A 66 14.31 10.03 -17.31
N LEU A 67 15.12 9.72 -16.30
CA LEU A 67 15.59 8.36 -16.07
C LEU A 67 14.43 7.51 -15.54
N PRO A 68 14.37 6.18 -15.79
CA PRO A 68 13.26 5.30 -15.37
C PRO A 68 13.29 4.95 -13.86
N VAL A 69 13.75 5.89 -13.03
CA VAL A 69 13.90 5.77 -11.59
C VAL A 69 13.51 7.07 -10.92
N PHE A 70 13.12 7.00 -9.65
CA PHE A 70 12.97 8.17 -8.79
C PHE A 70 13.72 7.96 -7.49
N VAL A 71 14.15 9.05 -6.86
CA VAL A 71 14.85 9.00 -5.58
C VAL A 71 13.91 9.46 -4.48
N ARG A 72 13.70 8.60 -3.48
CA ARG A 72 13.13 9.05 -2.20
C ARG A 72 14.27 9.64 -1.39
N GLN A 73 14.24 10.96 -1.22
CA GLN A 73 15.29 11.68 -0.51
C GLN A 73 15.37 11.24 0.95
N SER A 74 16.59 11.21 1.49
CA SER A 74 16.82 10.99 2.91
C SER A 74 16.14 12.08 3.75
N PRO A 75 15.74 11.77 4.99
CA PRO A 75 15.15 12.72 5.92
C PRO A 75 15.94 14.02 6.05
N GLY A 76 15.23 15.14 6.09
CA GLY A 76 15.80 16.44 6.42
C GLY A 76 15.96 16.65 7.93
N ALA A 77 16.67 17.70 8.32
CA ALA A 77 16.78 18.09 9.72
C ALA A 77 15.43 18.53 10.34
N ASN A 78 14.51 19.03 9.50
CA ASN A 78 13.17 19.41 9.91
C ASN A 78 12.12 18.57 9.16
N PRO A 79 11.42 17.65 9.82
CA PRO A 79 10.37 16.83 9.20
C PRO A 79 9.17 17.61 8.66
N ALA A 80 8.94 18.83 9.18
CA ALA A 80 7.85 19.70 8.74
C ALA A 80 8.23 20.62 7.56
N GLU A 81 9.49 20.59 7.12
CA GLU A 81 9.96 21.35 5.97
C GLU A 81 9.37 20.77 4.66
N LEU A 82 8.89 21.65 3.79
CA LEU A 82 8.44 21.29 2.46
C LEU A 82 9.60 21.44 1.44
N PRO A 83 9.70 20.57 0.42
CA PRO A 83 8.91 19.35 0.20
C PRO A 83 9.14 18.32 1.32
N ALA A 84 8.05 17.70 1.77
CA ALA A 84 8.13 16.72 2.85
C ALA A 84 8.99 15.52 2.43
N ARG A 85 9.94 15.14 3.29
CA ARG A 85 10.82 13.99 3.11
C ARG A 85 10.41 12.92 4.12
N GLU A 86 9.79 11.85 3.65
CA GLU A 86 9.28 10.80 4.52
C GLU A 86 10.39 10.01 5.21
N GLU A 87 10.28 9.86 6.53
CA GLU A 87 11.25 9.13 7.36
C GLU A 87 11.06 7.62 7.41
N ASN A 88 9.84 7.11 7.20
CA ASN A 88 9.48 5.85 7.82
C ASN A 88 9.23 4.73 6.81
N PHE A 89 10.12 3.75 6.81
CA PHE A 89 9.69 2.36 6.62
C PHE A 89 9.15 1.90 7.97
N ASP A 90 7.83 1.83 8.09
CA ASP A 90 7.25 1.04 9.16
C ASP A 90 7.57 -0.43 8.87
N LEU A 91 8.67 -0.91 9.45
CA LEU A 91 9.06 -2.32 9.39
C LEU A 91 8.30 -3.16 10.43
N THR A 92 7.38 -2.55 11.18
CA THR A 92 6.55 -3.32 12.09
C THR A 92 5.58 -4.16 11.27
N GLU A 93 5.40 -5.37 11.72
CA GLU A 93 4.53 -6.39 11.16
C GLU A 93 3.02 -6.06 11.31
N GLY A 94 2.66 -4.85 11.75
CA GLY A 94 1.30 -4.49 12.15
C GLY A 94 0.79 -5.40 13.29
N SER A 95 -0.53 -5.44 13.52
CA SER A 95 -1.11 -6.33 14.56
C SER A 95 -1.27 -7.77 14.05
N HIS A 96 -0.17 -8.48 13.78
CA HIS A 96 -0.20 -9.92 13.52
C HIS A 96 -0.80 -10.71 14.69
N LEU A 97 -0.70 -10.18 15.91
CA LEU A 97 -1.27 -10.79 17.10
C LEU A 97 -2.80 -10.92 17.01
N SER A 98 -3.50 -9.88 16.54
CA SER A 98 -4.97 -9.90 16.39
C SER A 98 -5.42 -10.97 15.40
N TYR A 99 -4.73 -11.08 14.26
CA TYR A 99 -5.03 -12.09 13.24
C TYR A 99 -4.72 -13.50 13.73
N ALA A 100 -3.60 -13.71 14.42
CA ALA A 100 -3.28 -15.00 15.02
C ALA A 100 -4.35 -15.44 16.02
N LEU A 101 -4.77 -14.53 16.91
CA LEU A 101 -5.83 -14.81 17.88
C LEU A 101 -7.16 -15.17 17.21
N GLN A 102 -7.50 -14.49 16.11
CA GLN A 102 -8.69 -14.81 15.31
C GLN A 102 -8.62 -16.23 14.75
N TRP A 103 -7.50 -16.62 14.13
CA TRP A 103 -7.33 -17.96 13.57
C TRP A 103 -7.37 -19.05 14.65
N PHE A 104 -6.73 -18.82 15.80
CA PHE A 104 -6.82 -19.75 16.93
C PHE A 104 -8.24 -19.84 17.48
N SER A 105 -8.99 -18.74 17.53
CA SER A 105 -10.40 -18.76 17.94
C SER A 105 -11.25 -19.62 17.01
N PHE A 106 -11.05 -19.50 15.69
CA PHE A 106 -11.73 -20.37 14.71
C PHE A 106 -11.36 -21.84 14.88
N ALA A 107 -10.09 -22.15 15.11
CA ALA A 107 -9.64 -23.52 15.36
C ALA A 107 -10.29 -24.10 16.64
N VAL A 108 -10.38 -23.31 17.72
CA VAL A 108 -11.05 -23.72 18.97
C VAL A 108 -12.54 -23.97 18.75
N ILE A 109 -13.23 -23.05 18.07
CA ILE A 109 -14.66 -23.22 17.74
C ILE A 109 -14.87 -24.51 16.93
N LEU A 110 -14.05 -24.74 15.90
CA LEU A 110 -14.13 -25.93 15.07
C LEU A 110 -13.94 -27.20 15.91
N LEU A 111 -12.95 -27.22 16.79
CA LEU A 111 -12.66 -28.36 17.67
C LEU A 111 -13.85 -28.65 18.60
N VAL A 112 -14.42 -27.62 19.23
CA VAL A 112 -15.58 -27.76 20.13
C VAL A 112 -16.81 -28.29 19.38
N VAL A 113 -17.15 -27.69 18.24
CA VAL A 113 -18.31 -28.11 17.43
C VAL A 113 -18.13 -29.53 16.93
N TYR A 114 -16.95 -29.86 16.41
CA TYR A 114 -16.65 -31.20 15.91
C TYR A 114 -16.69 -32.25 17.03
N GLY A 115 -16.11 -31.96 18.19
CA GLY A 115 -16.15 -32.84 19.36
C GLY A 115 -17.58 -33.08 19.87
N ALA A 116 -18.41 -32.02 19.93
CA ALA A 116 -19.82 -32.15 20.30
C ALA A 116 -20.61 -32.99 19.29
N TRP A 117 -20.33 -32.83 18.00
CA TRP A 117 -20.94 -33.61 16.94
C TRP A 117 -20.58 -35.10 17.01
N LEU A 118 -19.31 -35.43 17.23
CA LEU A 118 -18.86 -36.82 17.42
C LEU A 118 -19.51 -37.47 18.65
N LYS A 119 -19.60 -36.73 19.77
CA LYS A 119 -20.27 -37.22 20.97
C LYS A 119 -21.74 -37.53 20.71
N LYS A 120 -22.44 -36.63 20.01
CA LYS A 120 -23.84 -36.84 19.63
C LYS A 120 -24.01 -38.11 18.78
N GLN A 121 -23.15 -38.33 17.79
CA GLN A 121 -23.22 -39.54 16.97
C GLN A 121 -23.05 -40.81 17.78
N ALA A 122 -22.05 -40.85 18.68
CA ALA A 122 -21.82 -42.01 19.54
C ALA A 122 -22.99 -42.27 20.50
N ASP A 123 -23.64 -41.22 21.02
CA ASP A 123 -24.81 -41.35 21.88
C ASP A 123 -26.05 -41.83 21.10
N ASP A 124 -26.24 -41.35 19.87
CA ASP A 124 -27.34 -41.77 18.99
C ASP A 124 -27.18 -43.25 18.57
N GLU A 125 -25.96 -43.70 18.23
CA GLU A 125 -25.66 -45.12 17.93
C GLU A 125 -25.96 -46.04 19.13
N ARG A 126 -25.53 -45.66 20.33
CA ARG A 126 -25.76 -46.46 21.56
C ARG A 126 -27.25 -46.61 21.91
N ARG A 127 -28.06 -45.61 21.60
CA ARG A 127 -29.52 -45.66 21.82
C ARG A 127 -30.16 -46.68 20.89
N MET A 128 -29.79 -46.68 19.61
CA MET A 128 -30.31 -47.64 18.63
C MET A 128 -29.95 -49.08 18.98
N THR A 129 -28.74 -49.35 19.50
CA THR A 129 -28.33 -50.71 19.91
C THR A 129 -28.99 -51.22 21.18
N ASN A 130 -29.52 -50.35 22.04
CA ASN A 130 -30.18 -50.75 23.29
C ASN A 130 -31.70 -50.99 23.12
N ASP A 131 -32.28 -50.54 22.00
CA ASP A 131 -33.71 -50.68 21.69
C ASP A 131 -34.01 -51.91 20.78
N GLU A 132 -32.99 -52.64 20.31
CA GLU A 132 -33.08 -53.95 19.63
C GLU A 132 -32.96 -55.13 20.61
#